data_AF-A0A948NW19-F1
#
_entry.id   AF-A0A948NW19-F1
#
_cell.length_a   1.000
_cell.length_b   1.000
_cell.length_c   1.000
_cell.angle_alpha   90.00
_cell.angle_beta   90.00
_cell.angle_gamma   90.00
#
_symmetry.space_group_name_H-M   'P 1'
#
loop_
_entity.id
_entity.type
_entity.pdbx_description
1 polymer ?
#
loop_
_entity_poly.entity_id
_entity_poly.type
_entity_poly.pdbx_seq_one_letter_code
_entity_poly.pdbx_strand_id
1 'polypeptide(L)' 'MYVSPNFKTKKELKEAVKAGKIVSVFSPGPFPCPTDGRLAVEGPHYPEPHTWYASVLVEDGYVKKVLN' A
#
# COMPACT_ATOMS: atom_id res chain seq x y z
N MET A 1 -7.02 -2.27 -2.27
CA MET A 1 -6.73 -1.67 -0.93
C MET A 1 -5.67 -0.60 -1.09
N TYR A 2 -5.64 0.36 -0.19
CA TYR A 2 -4.76 1.51 -0.29
C TYR A 2 -3.64 1.48 0.73
N VAL A 3 -2.66 2.35 0.48
CA VAL A 3 -1.56 2.64 1.38
C VAL A 3 -1.58 4.11 1.73
N SER A 4 -1.22 4.47 2.96
CA SER A 4 -1.00 5.86 3.34
C SER A 4 0.49 6.04 3.63
N PRO A 5 1.19 7.01 3.00
CA PRO A 5 0.67 8.04 2.08
C PRO A 5 0.19 7.54 0.69
N ASN A 6 -0.60 8.37 -0.02
CA ASN A 6 -0.99 8.12 -1.42
C ASN A 6 0.21 8.30 -2.35
N PHE A 7 0.69 7.20 -2.95
CA PHE A 7 1.80 7.22 -3.91
C PHE A 7 1.30 7.30 -5.34
N LYS A 8 1.89 8.18 -6.16
CA LYS A 8 1.52 8.34 -7.57
C LYS A 8 2.03 7.21 -8.43
N THR A 9 3.13 6.57 -8.02
CA THR A 9 3.71 5.43 -8.73
C THR A 9 4.11 4.29 -7.79
N LYS A 10 4.13 3.05 -8.31
CA LYS A 10 4.71 1.90 -7.60
C LYS A 10 6.18 2.11 -7.20
N LYS A 11 6.94 2.88 -7.99
CA LYS A 11 8.35 3.18 -7.71
C LYS A 11 8.47 4.01 -6.42
N GLU A 12 7.64 5.04 -6.26
CA GLU A 12 7.62 5.87 -5.05
C GLU A 12 7.28 5.05 -3.80
N LEU A 13 6.30 4.14 -3.89
CA LEU A 13 5.99 3.20 -2.80
C LEU A 13 7.21 2.36 -2.43
N LYS A 14 7.88 1.75 -3.42
CA LYS A 14 9.08 0.92 -3.19
C LYS A 14 10.21 1.70 -2.53
N GLU A 15 10.44 2.93 -2.99
CA GLU A 15 11.47 3.82 -2.44
C GLU A 15 11.14 4.24 -1.00
N ALA A 16 9.88 4.54 -0.70
CA ALA A 16 9.45 4.88 0.65
C ALA A 16 9.65 3.72 1.63
N VAL A 17 9.22 2.51 1.26
CA VAL A 17 9.41 1.30 2.09
C VAL A 17 10.90 0.99 2.26
N LYS A 18 11.71 1.08 1.19
CA LYS A 18 13.17 0.88 1.26
C LYS A 18 13.86 1.91 2.15
N ALA A 19 13.37 3.14 2.16
CA ALA A 19 13.88 4.22 3.02
C ALA A 19 13.40 4.10 4.48
N GLY A 20 12.63 3.06 4.84
CA GLY A 20 12.12 2.87 6.19
C GLY A 20 11.00 3.84 6.58
N LYS A 21 10.35 4.49 5.59
CA LYS A 21 9.20 5.35 5.87
C LYS A 21 8.03 4.49 6.33
N ILE A 22 7.24 5.04 7.24
CA ILE A 22 5.99 4.42 7.69
C ILE A 22 4.99 4.47 6.53
N VAL A 23 4.53 3.29 6.11
CA VAL A 23 3.49 3.13 5.11
C VAL A 23 2.42 2.22 5.69
N SER A 24 1.26 2.77 6.05
CA SER A 24 0.14 1.99 6.59
C SER A 24 -0.77 1.51 5.47
N VAL A 25 -1.49 0.41 5.70
CA VAL A 25 -2.54 -0.07 4.79
C VAL A 25 -3.91 0.37 5.29
N PHE A 26 -4.83 0.67 4.37
CA PHE A 26 -6.21 0.94 4.72
C PHE A 26 -7.20 0.52 3.63
N SER A 27 -8.46 0.38 4.02
CA SER A 27 -9.60 0.11 3.14
C SER A 27 -10.54 1.32 3.21
N PRO A 28 -10.89 1.97 2.08
CA PRO A 28 -11.86 3.06 2.07
C PRO A 28 -13.30 2.56 2.21
N GLY A 29 -13.53 1.25 2.05
CA GLY A 29 -14.86 0.62 2.12
C GLY A 29 -15.28 0.29 3.55
N PRO A 30 -16.50 -0.27 3.72
CA PRO A 30 -17.05 -0.60 5.03
C PRO A 30 -16.33 -1.77 5.72
N PHE A 31 -15.50 -2.51 4.98
CA PHE A 31 -14.78 -3.67 5.48
C PHE A 31 -13.37 -3.29 5.94
N PRO A 32 -12.93 -3.83 7.09
CA PRO A 32 -11.61 -3.53 7.64
C PRO A 32 -10.48 -4.04 6.73
N CYS A 33 -9.33 -3.39 6.86
CA CYS A 33 -8.11 -3.75 6.16
C CYS A 33 -7.35 -4.83 6.96
N PRO A 34 -7.02 -6.01 6.38
CA PRO A 34 -6.05 -6.92 6.97
C PRO A 34 -4.76 -6.21 7.41
N THR A 35 -4.35 -6.45 8.65
CA THR A 35 -3.15 -5.84 9.26
C THR A 35 -1.90 -6.68 9.08
N ASP A 36 -2.04 -7.94 8.69
CA ASP A 36 -0.94 -8.89 8.64
C ASP A 36 -1.02 -9.79 7.41
N GLY A 37 0.14 -10.21 6.92
CA GLY A 37 0.27 -11.13 5.80
C GLY A 37 0.36 -10.44 4.44
N ARG A 38 0.04 -11.18 3.38
CA ARG A 38 0.18 -10.71 2.00
C ARG A 38 -1.07 -9.98 1.54
N LEU A 39 -0.89 -8.77 1.01
CA LEU A 39 -1.98 -7.93 0.54
C LEU A 39 -1.74 -7.39 -0.88
N ALA A 40 -2.80 -7.25 -1.67
CA ALA A 40 -2.78 -6.48 -2.91
C ALA A 40 -3.18 -5.02 -2.63
N VAL A 41 -2.31 -4.09 -2.99
CA VAL A 41 -2.52 -2.65 -2.90
C VAL A 41 -2.46 -2.00 -4.27
N GLU A 42 -3.13 -0.87 -4.42
CA GLU A 42 -3.29 -0.16 -5.68
C GLU A 42 -3.20 1.34 -5.46
N GLY A 43 -2.87 2.07 -6.52
CA GLY A 43 -2.85 3.52 -6.47
C GLY A 43 -2.71 4.15 -7.86
N PRO A 44 -2.84 5.48 -7.96
CA PRO A 44 -3.18 6.41 -6.88
C PRO A 44 -4.60 6.17 -6.33
N HIS A 45 -4.94 6.74 -5.18
CA HIS A 45 -6.27 6.57 -4.58
C HIS A 45 -7.37 7.15 -5.48
N TYR A 46 -8.55 6.52 -5.47
CA TYR A 46 -9.77 7.12 -6.01
C TYR A 46 -9.95 8.54 -5.42
N PRO A 47 -10.37 9.55 -6.21
CA PRO A 47 -10.96 9.48 -7.56
C PRO A 47 -10.00 9.36 -8.74
N GLU A 48 -8.68 9.35 -8.51
CA GLU A 48 -7.72 9.20 -9.60
C GLU A 48 -7.76 7.77 -10.18
N PRO A 49 -7.54 7.59 -11.50
CA PRO A 49 -7.43 6.26 -12.09
C PRO A 49 -6.23 5.50 -11.53
N HIS A 50 -6.44 4.29 -11.03
CA HIS A 50 -5.35 3.43 -10.55
C HIS A 50 -4.41 3.08 -11.72
N THR A 51 -3.18 3.55 -11.64
CA THR A 51 -2.15 3.32 -12.65
C THR A 51 -1.12 2.27 -12.21
N TRP A 52 -1.18 1.83 -10.96
CA TRP A 52 -0.28 0.81 -10.45
C TRP A 52 -0.95 -0.13 -9.43
N TYR A 53 -0.40 -1.35 -9.38
CA TYR A 53 -0.78 -2.41 -8.45
C TYR A 53 0.50 -3.05 -7.89
N ALA A 54 0.46 -3.46 -6.63
CA ALA A 54 1.55 -4.17 -5.96
C ALA A 54 1.03 -5.21 -4.97
N SER A 55 1.76 -6.31 -4.83
CA SER A 55 1.67 -7.20 -3.68
C SER A 55 2.63 -6.72 -2.60
N VAL A 56 2.16 -6.63 -1.36
CA VAL A 56 2.95 -6.24 -0.19
C VAL A 56 2.87 -7.29 0.91
N LEU A 57 3.90 -7.34 1.75
CA LEU A 57 3.85 -8.00 3.05
C LEU A 57 3.60 -6.95 4.11
N VAL A 58 2.56 -7.15 4.92
CA VAL A 58 2.10 -6.27 5.98
C VAL A 58 2.30 -6.97 7.32
N GLU A 59 2.70 -6.19 8.32
CA GLU A 59 2.78 -6.61 9.73
C GLU A 59 2.39 -5.40 10.59
N ASP A 60 1.49 -5.62 11.55
CA ASP A 60 0.91 -4.60 12.43
C ASP A 60 0.27 -3.41 11.67
N GLY A 61 -0.29 -3.68 10.48
CA GLY A 61 -0.91 -2.67 9.62
C GLY A 61 0.08 -1.83 8.81
N TYR A 62 1.37 -2.17 8.84
CA TYR A 62 2.42 -1.46 8.09
C TYR A 62 3.07 -2.33 7.02
N VAL A 63 3.34 -1.73 5.87
CA VAL A 63 4.05 -2.38 4.78
C VAL A 63 5.52 -2.59 5.15
N LYS A 64 5.94 -3.85 5.27
CA LYS A 64 7.34 -4.23 5.51
C LYS A 64 8.11 -4.47 4.21
N LYS A 65 7.42 -4.94 3.17
CA LYS A 65 8.06 -5.29 1.88
C LYS A 65 7.09 -5.17 0.71
N VAL A 66 7.60 -4.71 -0.43
CA VAL A 66 6.92 -4.82 -1.73
C VAL A 66 7.44 -6.04 -2.48
N LEU A 67 6.54 -6.92 -2.94
CA LEU A 67 6.87 -8.24 -3.48
C LEU A 67 7.01 -8.27 -5.02
N ASN A 68 6.30 -7.42 -5.76
CA ASN A 68 6.35 -7.32 -7.23
C ASN A 68 6.30 -5.86 -7.75
#